data_AF-A0A936NDZ9-F1
#
_entry.id   AF-A0A936NDZ9-F1
#
_cell.length_a   1.000
_cell.length_b   1.000
_cell.length_c   1.000
_cell.angle_alpha   90.00
_cell.angle_beta   90.00
_cell.angle_gamma   90.00
#
_symmetry.space_group_name_H-M   'P 1'
#
loop_
_entity.id
_entity.type
_entity.pdbx_description
1 polymer ?
#
loop_
_entity_poly.entity_id
_entity_poly.type
_entity_poly.pdbx_seq_one_letter_code
_entity_poly.pdbx_strand_id
1 'polypeptide(L)'
;MNPVESAVDNTRRGAAAARDGETAAATELLNEAAVAFGDTSDRLGAPWLAPARLVPGVAQNLEALRAGTTMGRDLNSSAAFAATSVDYQALRQEGGGVNLAQLKETEVPVGALASSLDAAVDGLADIESPWVVAPLRTRLDDVAVEVGDLASETELAQLALADVPPLLGADGPRRYLVMVGNPAEGRDFGGFMGGWALLWVNDGAIGLEESGTPRELYGSEPDRQPPTPAAYFPPAFIDMAPGRYTQNWTSSPDLDVVAAAATNLMEANGRGHIDGVIYADPAALAEFVALTGPIPVPGTVAEINATNTEAFFTRDQFRVLAQNPEGDEALGQLTGEIFDRLGSADLPGPRELGERFGPLVRDGHLAMATGEDDDRALLDRVGLSAPLPATDGDLLGFVERNKAPNKADVFLDRTHTYDVAWDPDDGARIATLASTYTNTVGDPARLPPVVVGNQTDAPAGTQIREVSVLSPSRNASLEVDGERTPSRLALEEGLYRHSVSVEIPPGGTVELRWRLEGTLPSGPYDLTLVRPANAGTSDTTVVVRDLDRTVIDERVRPGWANTCP
;
A
#
# COMPACT_ATOMS: atom_id res chain seq x y z
N MET A 1 34.09 -27.41 7.49
CA MET A 1 32.62 -27.35 7.38
C MET A 1 32.11 -28.72 6.99
N ASN A 2 30.98 -29.12 7.55
CA ASN A 2 30.24 -30.30 7.09
C ASN A 2 29.75 -30.03 5.64
N PRO A 3 29.84 -30.99 4.69
CA PRO A 3 29.33 -30.81 3.33
C PRO A 3 27.89 -30.26 3.25
N VAL A 4 27.02 -30.65 4.19
CA VAL A 4 25.63 -30.14 4.27
C VAL A 4 25.59 -28.67 4.69
N GLU A 5 26.44 -28.25 5.64
CA GLU A 5 26.50 -26.84 6.06
C GLU A 5 26.98 -25.94 4.91
N SER A 6 27.94 -26.43 4.12
CA SER A 6 28.41 -25.72 2.93
C SER A 6 27.32 -25.62 1.86
N ALA A 7 26.52 -26.68 1.68
CA ALA A 7 25.41 -26.67 0.73
C ALA A 7 24.30 -25.68 1.14
N VAL A 8 23.98 -25.60 2.43
CA VAL A 8 23.02 -24.62 2.97
C VAL A 8 23.55 -23.19 2.81
N ASP A 9 24.83 -22.94 3.11
CA ASP A 9 25.45 -21.62 2.92
C ASP A 9 25.41 -21.19 1.44
N ASN A 10 25.78 -22.10 0.53
CA ASN A 10 25.71 -21.85 -0.91
C ASN A 10 24.25 -21.63 -1.37
N THR A 11 23.28 -22.36 -0.84
CA THR A 11 21.85 -22.13 -1.15
C THR A 11 21.43 -20.71 -0.79
N ARG A 12 21.74 -20.26 0.44
CA ARG A 12 21.36 -18.92 0.92
C ARG A 12 22.05 -17.82 0.13
N ARG A 13 23.35 -17.97 -0.14
CA ARG A 13 24.11 -17.01 -0.96
C ARG A 13 23.65 -17.01 -2.41
N GLY A 14 23.31 -18.17 -2.96
CA GLY A 14 22.77 -18.31 -4.31
C GLY A 14 21.39 -17.67 -4.46
N ALA A 15 20.50 -17.86 -3.48
CA ALA A 15 19.20 -17.21 -3.43
C ALA A 15 19.33 -15.68 -3.29
N ALA A 16 20.26 -15.20 -2.45
CA ALA A 16 20.56 -13.76 -2.35
C ALA A 16 21.09 -13.19 -3.67
N ALA A 17 22.05 -13.86 -4.31
CA ALA A 17 22.56 -13.45 -5.61
C ALA A 17 21.44 -13.42 -6.69
N ALA A 18 20.52 -14.39 -6.67
CA ALA A 18 19.38 -14.41 -7.61
C ALA A 18 18.47 -13.19 -7.40
N ARG A 19 18.20 -12.86 -6.14
CA ARG A 19 17.40 -11.70 -5.72
C ARG A 19 18.03 -10.36 -6.11
N ASP A 20 19.36 -10.29 -6.13
CA ASP A 20 20.13 -9.10 -6.53
C ASP A 20 20.36 -9.02 -8.06
N GLY A 21 19.83 -9.97 -8.82
CA GLY A 21 20.02 -10.05 -10.27
C GLY A 21 21.41 -10.53 -10.70
N GLU A 22 22.22 -11.06 -9.78
CA GLU A 22 23.54 -11.66 -10.04
C GLU A 22 23.40 -13.10 -10.56
N THR A 23 22.74 -13.26 -11.72
CA THR A 23 22.34 -14.55 -12.31
C THR A 23 23.48 -15.57 -12.42
N ALA A 24 24.68 -15.12 -12.80
CA ALA A 24 25.86 -15.98 -12.91
C ALA A 24 26.31 -16.54 -11.55
N ALA A 25 26.42 -15.67 -10.53
CA ALA A 25 26.82 -16.07 -9.19
C ALA A 25 25.76 -16.96 -8.53
N ALA A 26 24.48 -16.61 -8.72
CA ALA A 26 23.34 -17.41 -8.28
C ALA A 26 23.40 -18.82 -8.86
N THR A 27 23.54 -18.93 -10.18
CA THR A 27 23.59 -20.19 -10.91
C THR A 27 24.75 -21.07 -10.43
N GLU A 28 25.95 -20.50 -10.24
CA GLU A 28 27.11 -21.23 -9.74
C GLU A 28 26.87 -21.79 -8.33
N LEU A 29 26.46 -20.93 -7.40
CA LEU A 29 26.25 -21.31 -6.00
C LEU A 29 25.13 -22.35 -5.82
N LEU A 30 24.02 -22.17 -6.54
CA LEU A 30 22.87 -23.09 -6.50
C LEU A 30 23.25 -24.46 -7.10
N ASN A 31 24.00 -24.48 -8.21
CA ASN A 31 24.48 -25.75 -8.78
C ASN A 31 25.45 -26.47 -7.83
N GLU A 32 26.38 -25.75 -7.20
CA GLU A 32 27.28 -26.34 -6.19
C GLU A 32 26.50 -26.93 -5.01
N ALA A 33 25.48 -26.22 -4.52
CA ALA A 33 24.60 -26.71 -3.46
C ALA A 33 23.84 -27.96 -3.90
N ALA A 34 23.26 -27.97 -5.11
CA ALA A 34 22.54 -29.13 -5.65
C ALA A 34 23.42 -30.38 -5.71
N VAL A 35 24.67 -30.23 -6.18
CA VAL A 35 25.65 -31.33 -6.23
C VAL A 35 25.99 -31.83 -4.83
N ALA A 36 26.29 -30.93 -3.88
CA ALA A 36 26.64 -31.30 -2.51
C ALA A 36 25.48 -32.01 -1.77
N PHE A 37 24.24 -31.57 -1.99
CA PHE A 37 23.04 -32.23 -1.49
C PHE A 37 22.84 -33.62 -2.12
N GLY A 38 23.03 -33.74 -3.43
CA GLY A 38 22.96 -35.02 -4.15
C GLY A 38 23.98 -36.04 -3.63
N ASP A 39 25.25 -35.64 -3.54
CA ASP A 39 26.33 -36.48 -3.00
C ASP A 39 26.04 -36.96 -1.57
N THR A 40 25.40 -36.10 -0.76
CA THR A 40 25.02 -36.46 0.61
C THR A 40 23.84 -37.42 0.63
N SER A 41 22.82 -37.20 -0.20
CA SER A 41 21.67 -38.11 -0.33
C SER A 41 22.11 -39.51 -0.79
N ASP A 42 23.04 -39.59 -1.75
CA ASP A 42 23.60 -40.86 -2.22
C ASP A 42 24.36 -41.61 -1.13
N ARG A 43 25.15 -40.90 -0.31
CA ARG A 43 25.84 -41.47 0.85
C ARG A 43 24.87 -42.00 1.89
N LEU A 44 23.80 -41.26 2.19
CA LEU A 44 22.73 -41.66 3.11
C LEU A 44 21.88 -42.82 2.54
N GLY A 45 21.84 -42.95 1.21
CA GLY A 45 21.20 -44.02 0.46
C GLY A 45 21.98 -45.34 0.45
N ALA A 46 23.29 -45.29 0.68
CA ALA A 46 24.22 -46.39 0.39
C ALA A 46 23.87 -47.73 1.08
N PRO A 47 24.11 -48.88 0.43
CA PRO A 47 23.75 -50.20 0.95
C PRO A 47 24.37 -50.53 2.33
N TRP A 48 25.55 -49.98 2.63
CA TRP A 48 26.23 -50.22 3.90
C TRP A 48 25.54 -49.55 5.10
N LEU A 49 24.67 -48.55 4.87
CA LEU A 49 23.81 -47.95 5.90
C LEU A 49 22.48 -48.69 6.08
N ALA A 50 22.17 -49.70 5.27
CA ALA A 50 20.92 -50.45 5.37
C ALA A 50 20.63 -51.03 6.77
N PRO A 51 21.61 -51.55 7.54
CA PRO A 51 21.35 -52.04 8.89
C PRO A 51 20.85 -50.96 9.85
N ALA A 52 21.28 -49.70 9.69
CA ALA A 52 20.88 -48.59 10.56
C ALA A 52 19.40 -48.22 10.40
N ARG A 53 18.78 -48.59 9.27
CA ARG A 53 17.34 -48.41 9.01
C ARG A 53 16.45 -49.41 9.76
N LEU A 54 17.03 -50.44 10.36
CA LEU A 54 16.30 -51.42 11.17
C LEU A 54 16.23 -51.01 12.65
N VAL A 55 16.91 -49.94 13.05
CA VAL A 55 16.99 -49.47 14.44
C VAL A 55 16.01 -48.30 14.64
N PRO A 56 14.93 -48.46 15.43
CA PRO A 56 14.03 -47.36 15.77
C PRO A 56 14.77 -46.17 16.40
N GLY A 57 14.37 -44.95 16.08
CA GLY A 57 15.11 -43.73 16.40
C GLY A 57 16.16 -43.40 15.34
N VAL A 58 17.09 -44.31 15.06
CA VAL A 58 18.15 -44.07 14.04
C VAL A 58 17.55 -44.03 12.63
N ALA A 59 16.62 -44.93 12.33
CA ALA A 59 15.95 -44.99 11.03
C ALA A 59 15.26 -43.67 10.66
N GLN A 60 14.49 -43.10 11.59
CA GLN A 60 13.75 -41.84 11.40
C GLN A 60 14.70 -40.65 11.16
N ASN A 61 15.82 -40.57 11.88
CA ASN A 61 16.80 -39.50 11.67
C ASN A 61 17.54 -39.65 10.32
N LEU A 62 17.85 -40.87 9.90
CA LEU A 62 18.47 -41.13 8.59
C LEU A 62 17.50 -40.84 7.43
N GLU A 63 16.22 -41.16 7.61
CA GLU A 63 15.17 -40.88 6.64
C GLU A 63 14.93 -39.38 6.51
N ALA A 64 14.81 -38.65 7.63
CA ALA A 64 14.72 -37.19 7.66
C ALA A 64 15.90 -36.51 6.95
N LEU A 65 17.14 -36.93 7.22
CA LEU A 65 18.34 -36.40 6.56
C LEU A 65 18.34 -36.69 5.05
N ARG A 66 17.90 -37.89 4.64
CA ARG A 66 17.83 -38.28 3.23
C ARG A 66 16.75 -37.50 2.50
N ALA A 67 15.57 -37.34 3.10
CA ALA A 67 14.49 -36.54 2.55
C ALA A 67 14.94 -35.08 2.38
N GLY A 68 15.47 -34.46 3.45
CA GLY A 68 15.97 -33.08 3.42
C GLY A 68 17.07 -32.84 2.38
N THR A 69 18.03 -33.76 2.24
CA THR A 69 19.09 -33.64 1.21
C THR A 69 18.58 -33.90 -0.21
N THR A 70 17.53 -34.70 -0.39
CA THR A 70 16.90 -34.89 -1.70
C THR A 70 16.12 -33.65 -2.11
N MET A 71 15.31 -33.08 -1.20
CA MET A 71 14.61 -31.81 -1.41
C MET A 71 15.59 -30.68 -1.68
N GLY A 72 16.67 -30.57 -0.89
CA GLY A 72 17.71 -29.58 -1.11
C GLY A 72 18.37 -29.66 -2.48
N ARG A 73 18.58 -30.87 -3.02
CA ARG A 73 19.08 -31.07 -4.40
C ARG A 73 18.07 -30.57 -5.44
N ASP A 74 16.81 -30.99 -5.32
CA ASP A 74 15.77 -30.65 -6.31
C ASP A 74 15.48 -29.15 -6.32
N LEU A 75 15.31 -28.54 -5.14
CA LEU A 75 15.14 -27.09 -4.97
C LEU A 75 16.27 -26.29 -5.62
N ASN A 76 17.52 -26.60 -5.28
CA ASN A 76 18.66 -25.87 -5.81
C ASN A 76 18.82 -26.07 -7.33
N SER A 77 18.47 -27.24 -7.87
CA SER A 77 18.47 -27.48 -9.32
C SER A 77 17.43 -26.63 -10.04
N SER A 78 16.21 -26.52 -9.49
CA SER A 78 15.15 -25.69 -10.07
C SER A 78 15.46 -24.20 -9.93
N ALA A 79 16.02 -23.79 -8.80
CA ALA A 79 16.47 -22.42 -8.59
C ALA A 79 17.61 -22.03 -9.53
N ALA A 80 18.59 -22.92 -9.76
CA ALA A 80 19.66 -22.69 -10.73
C ALA A 80 19.10 -22.56 -12.15
N PHE A 81 18.13 -23.41 -12.53
CA PHE A 81 17.45 -23.30 -13.83
C PHE A 81 16.75 -21.95 -14.00
N ALA A 82 16.03 -21.50 -12.96
CA ALA A 82 15.39 -20.18 -12.97
C ALA A 82 16.40 -19.04 -13.06
N ALA A 83 17.45 -19.06 -12.24
CA ALA A 83 18.50 -18.04 -12.24
C ALA A 83 19.24 -17.94 -13.59
N THR A 84 19.38 -19.05 -14.32
CA THR A 84 20.02 -19.04 -15.64
C THR A 84 19.10 -18.52 -16.75
N SER A 85 17.78 -18.58 -16.54
CA SER A 85 16.76 -18.30 -17.57
C SER A 85 16.18 -16.89 -17.48
N VAL A 86 16.26 -16.24 -16.31
CA VAL A 86 15.74 -14.88 -16.11
C VAL A 86 16.86 -13.87 -16.34
N ASP A 87 16.79 -13.11 -17.43
CA ASP A 87 17.64 -11.95 -17.66
C ASP A 87 16.89 -10.66 -17.32
N TYR A 88 17.13 -10.10 -16.14
CA TYR A 88 16.50 -8.86 -15.68
C TYR A 88 16.82 -7.65 -16.57
N GLN A 89 17.95 -7.66 -17.29
CA GLN A 89 18.25 -6.59 -18.24
C GLN A 89 17.41 -6.73 -19.51
N ALA A 90 17.10 -7.96 -19.94
CA ALA A 90 16.26 -8.22 -21.10
C ALA A 90 14.77 -7.95 -20.86
N LEU A 91 14.32 -7.96 -19.60
CA LEU A 91 12.97 -7.52 -19.21
C LEU A 91 12.72 -6.04 -19.46
N ARG A 92 13.77 -5.24 -19.69
CA ARG A 92 13.66 -3.82 -20.01
C ARG A 92 13.42 -3.62 -21.50
N GLN A 93 12.56 -2.68 -21.83
CA GLN A 93 12.34 -2.25 -23.21
C GLN A 93 13.23 -1.04 -23.54
N GLU A 94 13.77 -1.02 -24.77
CA GLU A 94 14.53 0.13 -25.26
C GLU A 94 13.64 1.37 -25.33
N GLY A 95 14.03 2.45 -24.64
CA GLY A 95 13.22 3.67 -24.52
C GLY A 95 12.25 3.69 -23.35
N GLY A 96 12.32 2.69 -22.45
CA GLY A 96 11.50 2.56 -21.25
C GLY A 96 10.33 1.61 -21.41
N GLY A 97 9.78 1.16 -20.28
CA GLY A 97 8.74 0.12 -20.21
C GLY A 97 9.30 -1.30 -20.01
N VAL A 98 8.41 -2.29 -20.16
CA VAL A 98 8.68 -3.70 -19.85
C VAL A 98 8.55 -4.55 -21.11
N ASN A 99 9.56 -5.36 -21.41
CA ASN A 99 9.53 -6.30 -22.52
C ASN A 99 8.66 -7.51 -22.17
N LEU A 100 7.39 -7.47 -22.58
CA LEU A 100 6.41 -8.52 -22.26
C LEU A 100 6.75 -9.88 -22.87
N ALA A 101 7.44 -9.91 -24.02
CA ALA A 101 7.89 -11.16 -24.63
C ALA A 101 8.96 -11.85 -23.78
N GLN A 102 9.91 -11.10 -23.23
CA GLN A 102 10.91 -11.62 -22.31
C GLN A 102 10.30 -11.98 -20.96
N LEU A 103 9.32 -11.20 -20.48
CA LEU A 103 8.60 -11.51 -19.24
C LEU A 103 7.89 -12.88 -19.35
N LYS A 104 7.24 -13.14 -20.49
CA LYS A 104 6.59 -14.42 -20.78
C LYS A 104 7.55 -15.62 -20.78
N GLU A 105 8.80 -15.43 -21.23
CA GLU A 105 9.81 -16.49 -21.18
C GLU A 105 10.17 -16.92 -19.75
N THR A 106 9.85 -16.10 -18.74
CA THR A 106 10.12 -16.41 -17.33
C THR A 106 9.02 -17.24 -16.64
N GLU A 107 7.83 -17.40 -17.25
CA GLU A 107 6.72 -18.19 -16.69
C GLU A 107 7.11 -19.64 -16.39
N VAL A 108 7.77 -20.30 -17.33
CA VAL A 108 8.19 -21.71 -17.21
C VAL A 108 9.23 -21.92 -16.08
N PRO A 109 10.35 -21.17 -16.04
CA PRO A 109 11.33 -21.34 -14.96
C PRO A 109 10.77 -21.00 -13.57
N VAL A 110 9.99 -19.93 -13.44
CA VAL A 110 9.37 -19.55 -12.15
C VAL A 110 8.30 -20.58 -11.75
N GLY A 111 7.54 -21.10 -12.71
CA GLY A 111 6.62 -22.23 -12.54
C GLY A 111 7.29 -23.46 -11.94
N ALA A 112 8.41 -23.88 -12.53
CA ALA A 112 9.17 -25.04 -12.07
C ALA A 112 9.77 -24.84 -10.66
N LEU A 113 10.22 -23.62 -10.35
CA LEU A 113 10.73 -23.27 -9.03
C LEU A 113 9.62 -23.35 -7.97
N ALA A 114 8.44 -22.77 -8.23
CA ALA A 114 7.32 -22.83 -7.30
C ALA A 114 6.88 -24.28 -7.02
N SER A 115 6.71 -25.10 -8.06
CA SER A 115 6.36 -26.52 -7.87
C SER A 115 7.40 -27.28 -7.04
N SER A 116 8.67 -26.87 -7.11
CA SER A 116 9.74 -27.47 -6.29
C SER A 116 9.68 -26.99 -4.84
N LEU A 117 9.33 -25.72 -4.62
CA LEU A 117 9.12 -25.13 -3.29
C LEU A 117 7.90 -25.74 -2.60
N ASP A 118 6.77 -25.87 -3.30
CA ASP A 118 5.56 -26.52 -2.77
C ASP A 118 5.85 -27.97 -2.35
N ALA A 119 6.52 -28.74 -3.23
CA ALA A 119 6.91 -30.11 -2.91
C ALA A 119 7.87 -30.19 -1.70
N ALA A 120 8.68 -29.16 -1.48
CA ALA A 120 9.56 -29.09 -0.32
C ALA A 120 8.82 -28.67 0.95
N VAL A 121 7.82 -27.77 0.88
CA VAL A 121 6.93 -27.45 2.00
C VAL A 121 6.20 -28.70 2.47
N ASP A 122 5.55 -29.41 1.53
CA ASP A 122 4.84 -30.67 1.82
C ASP A 122 5.80 -31.74 2.38
N GLY A 123 6.96 -31.90 1.74
CA GLY A 123 7.96 -32.89 2.15
C GLY A 123 8.59 -32.61 3.51
N LEU A 124 8.72 -31.34 3.91
CA LEU A 124 9.20 -30.97 5.26
C LEU A 124 8.12 -31.24 6.32
N ALA A 125 6.85 -30.98 6.02
CA ALA A 125 5.73 -31.29 6.91
C ALA A 125 5.60 -32.81 7.15
N ASP A 126 5.86 -33.63 6.13
CA ASP A 126 5.81 -35.11 6.24
C ASP A 126 6.92 -35.71 7.13
N ILE A 127 8.00 -34.97 7.42
CA ILE A 127 9.13 -35.44 8.26
C ILE A 127 8.78 -35.39 9.77
N GLU A 128 7.59 -34.92 10.15
CA GLU A 128 7.13 -34.83 11.53
C GLU A 128 7.17 -36.18 12.26
N SER A 129 8.18 -36.34 13.14
CA SER A 129 8.32 -37.54 13.95
C SER A 129 8.84 -37.23 15.36
N PRO A 130 8.22 -37.79 16.42
CA PRO A 130 8.72 -37.65 17.80
C PRO A 130 10.09 -38.30 18.00
N TRP A 131 10.53 -39.15 17.06
CA TRP A 131 11.80 -39.89 17.11
C TRP A 131 12.97 -39.14 16.46
N VAL A 132 12.74 -38.02 15.78
CA VAL A 132 13.80 -37.13 15.29
C VAL A 132 14.45 -36.43 16.49
N VAL A 133 15.78 -36.38 16.55
CA VAL A 133 16.48 -35.75 17.67
C VAL A 133 16.31 -34.24 17.64
N ALA A 134 16.21 -33.60 18.81
CA ALA A 134 15.92 -32.17 18.92
C ALA A 134 16.84 -31.26 18.08
N PRO A 135 18.17 -31.47 18.01
CA PRO A 135 19.03 -30.64 17.17
C PRO A 135 18.72 -30.71 15.67
N LEU A 136 18.28 -31.89 15.17
CA LEU A 136 17.90 -32.05 13.77
C LEU A 136 16.51 -31.45 13.53
N ARG A 137 15.58 -31.65 14.46
CA ARG A 137 14.23 -31.08 14.38
C ARG A 137 14.29 -29.55 14.26
N THR A 138 15.00 -28.87 15.16
CA THR A 138 15.13 -27.41 15.10
C THR A 138 15.67 -26.92 13.75
N ARG A 139 16.61 -27.64 13.14
CA ARG A 139 17.13 -27.28 11.81
C ARG A 139 16.14 -27.51 10.68
N LEU A 140 15.29 -28.53 10.78
CA LEU A 140 14.21 -28.77 9.83
C LEU A 140 13.13 -27.70 9.97
N ASP A 141 12.80 -27.30 11.21
CA ASP A 141 11.85 -26.22 11.50
C ASP A 141 12.37 -24.88 10.92
N ASP A 142 13.65 -24.55 11.13
CA ASP A 142 14.28 -23.35 10.56
C ASP A 142 14.21 -23.35 9.01
N VAL A 143 14.49 -24.49 8.38
CA VAL A 143 14.43 -24.64 6.93
C VAL A 143 12.99 -24.59 6.41
N ALA A 144 12.02 -25.13 7.15
CA ALA A 144 10.60 -25.08 6.77
C ALA A 144 10.09 -23.64 6.74
N VAL A 145 10.51 -22.79 7.69
CA VAL A 145 10.23 -21.35 7.66
C VAL A 145 10.86 -20.70 6.43
N GLU A 146 12.16 -20.92 6.18
CA GLU A 146 12.86 -20.32 5.02
C GLU A 146 12.26 -20.76 3.67
N VAL A 147 11.87 -22.03 3.54
CA VAL A 147 11.24 -22.57 2.33
C VAL A 147 9.82 -22.03 2.16
N GLY A 148 9.05 -21.90 3.25
CA GLY A 148 7.71 -21.30 3.23
C GLY A 148 7.72 -19.83 2.81
N ASP A 149 8.70 -19.06 3.30
CA ASP A 149 8.90 -17.66 2.89
C ASP A 149 9.23 -17.57 1.38
N LEU A 150 10.13 -18.42 0.89
CA LEU A 150 10.50 -18.50 -0.53
C LEU A 150 9.33 -18.96 -1.42
N ALA A 151 8.52 -19.90 -0.95
CA ALA A 151 7.31 -20.33 -1.64
C ALA A 151 6.35 -19.14 -1.82
N SER A 152 6.09 -18.40 -0.74
CA SER A 152 5.23 -17.20 -0.76
C SER A 152 5.76 -16.11 -1.70
N GLU A 153 7.08 -15.87 -1.74
CA GLU A 153 7.71 -14.94 -2.68
C GLU A 153 7.55 -15.41 -4.14
N THR A 154 7.67 -16.71 -4.39
CA THR A 154 7.57 -17.28 -5.74
C THR A 154 6.12 -17.31 -6.24
N GLU A 155 5.16 -17.56 -5.36
CA GLU A 155 3.73 -17.40 -5.66
C GLU A 155 3.41 -15.96 -6.08
N LEU A 156 3.93 -14.97 -5.36
CA LEU A 156 3.79 -13.56 -5.75
C LEU A 156 4.43 -13.29 -7.12
N ALA A 157 5.59 -13.87 -7.40
CA ALA A 157 6.22 -13.75 -8.72
C ALA A 157 5.36 -14.38 -9.82
N GLN A 158 4.74 -15.54 -9.59
CA GLN A 158 3.81 -16.14 -10.56
C GLN A 158 2.59 -15.27 -10.81
N LEU A 159 2.02 -14.71 -9.75
CA LEU A 159 0.89 -13.79 -9.86
C LEU A 159 1.29 -12.54 -10.65
N ALA A 160 2.49 -11.99 -10.41
CA ALA A 160 3.01 -10.88 -11.20
C ALA A 160 3.19 -11.25 -12.68
N LEU A 161 3.66 -12.47 -12.99
CA LEU A 161 3.79 -12.92 -14.37
C LEU A 161 2.45 -13.10 -15.09
N ALA A 162 1.39 -13.41 -14.35
CA ALA A 162 0.03 -13.51 -14.88
C ALA A 162 -0.62 -12.13 -15.07
N ASP A 163 -0.51 -11.24 -14.07
CA ASP A 163 -1.35 -10.04 -13.97
C ASP A 163 -0.65 -8.76 -14.46
N VAL A 164 0.68 -8.68 -14.42
CA VAL A 164 1.42 -7.50 -14.92
C VAL A 164 1.28 -7.33 -16.44
N PRO A 165 1.38 -8.36 -17.30
CA PRO A 165 1.27 -8.15 -18.75
C PRO A 165 -0.08 -7.53 -19.17
N PRO A 166 -1.25 -8.01 -18.69
CA PRO A 166 -2.52 -7.35 -18.96
C PRO A 166 -2.55 -5.89 -18.51
N LEU A 167 -2.09 -5.57 -17.29
CA LEU A 167 -1.94 -4.20 -16.78
C LEU A 167 -1.04 -3.33 -17.68
N LEU A 168 -0.06 -3.96 -18.34
CA LEU A 168 0.85 -3.31 -19.28
C LEU A 168 0.37 -3.37 -20.75
N GLY A 169 -0.91 -3.66 -20.96
CA GLY A 169 -1.54 -3.60 -22.26
C GLY A 169 -1.16 -4.75 -23.21
N ALA A 170 -0.88 -5.94 -22.68
CA ALA A 170 -0.68 -7.15 -23.50
C ALA A 170 -1.90 -7.49 -24.38
N ASP A 171 -3.12 -7.23 -23.87
CA ASP A 171 -4.38 -7.54 -24.55
C ASP A 171 -4.96 -6.34 -25.34
N GLY A 172 -4.27 -5.20 -25.29
CA GLY A 172 -4.65 -3.98 -26.00
C GLY A 172 -4.20 -2.70 -25.27
N PRO A 173 -4.33 -1.53 -25.93
CA PRO A 173 -4.00 -0.26 -25.30
C PRO A 173 -4.86 0.01 -24.08
N ARG A 174 -4.23 0.44 -22.98
CA ARG A 174 -4.85 0.88 -21.74
C ARG A 174 -4.50 2.32 -21.41
N ARG A 175 -5.33 2.94 -20.56
CA ARG A 175 -5.24 4.35 -20.20
C ARG A 175 -5.51 4.53 -18.72
N TYR A 176 -4.52 5.06 -18.00
CA TYR A 176 -4.57 5.24 -16.56
C TYR A 176 -4.57 6.72 -16.19
N LEU A 177 -5.44 7.10 -15.26
CA LEU A 177 -5.42 8.42 -14.65
C LEU A 177 -4.61 8.39 -13.36
N VAL A 178 -3.50 9.11 -13.35
CA VAL A 178 -2.76 9.39 -12.11
C VAL A 178 -3.34 10.63 -11.44
N MET A 179 -3.80 10.49 -10.21
CA MET A 179 -4.24 11.59 -9.35
C MET A 179 -3.13 11.94 -8.37
N VAL A 180 -2.64 13.18 -8.45
CA VAL A 180 -1.62 13.68 -7.51
C VAL A 180 -2.30 14.29 -6.29
N GLY A 181 -2.32 13.55 -5.19
CA GLY A 181 -2.88 14.01 -3.92
C GLY A 181 -2.03 15.10 -3.27
N ASN A 182 -2.67 15.99 -2.50
CA ASN A 182 -2.00 16.96 -1.65
C ASN A 182 -2.50 16.81 -0.21
N PRO A 183 -1.78 16.04 0.62
CA PRO A 183 -2.12 15.80 2.02
C PRO A 183 -2.23 17.07 2.87
N ALA A 184 -1.68 18.21 2.41
CA ALA A 184 -1.77 19.50 3.09
C ALA A 184 -3.18 20.14 3.04
N GLU A 185 -4.09 19.58 2.23
CA GLU A 185 -5.49 19.99 2.16
C GLU A 185 -6.38 18.74 2.21
N GLY A 186 -6.79 18.34 3.41
CA GLY A 186 -7.36 17.01 3.66
C GLY A 186 -8.62 16.69 2.85
N ARG A 187 -8.65 15.49 2.29
CA ARG A 187 -9.77 14.79 1.65
C ARG A 187 -9.70 13.32 2.06
N ASP A 188 -10.79 12.60 1.86
CA ASP A 188 -11.05 11.32 2.50
C ASP A 188 -10.06 10.21 2.12
N PHE A 189 -9.43 10.26 0.93
CA PHE A 189 -8.42 9.27 0.52
C PHE A 189 -6.98 9.67 0.86
N GLY A 190 -6.64 10.96 0.73
CA GLY A 190 -5.26 11.44 0.94
C GLY A 190 -5.02 12.91 0.57
N GLY A 191 -6.09 13.70 0.52
CA GLY A 191 -5.98 15.14 0.24
C GLY A 191 -6.44 15.58 -1.14
N PHE A 192 -6.47 16.90 -1.33
CA PHE A 192 -6.88 17.58 -2.56
C PHE A 192 -6.08 17.07 -3.77
N MET A 193 -6.75 16.66 -4.85
CA MET A 193 -6.05 16.34 -6.09
C MET A 193 -5.48 17.64 -6.65
N GLY A 194 -4.17 17.85 -6.53
CA GLY A 194 -3.46 19.07 -6.90
C GLY A 194 -2.96 19.11 -8.35
N GLY A 195 -2.77 17.93 -8.93
CA GLY A 195 -2.36 17.71 -10.32
C GLY A 195 -2.80 16.33 -10.77
N TRP A 196 -2.67 16.07 -12.07
CA TRP A 196 -2.99 14.78 -12.65
C TRP A 196 -2.14 14.50 -13.90
N ALA A 197 -2.05 13.23 -14.27
CA ALA A 197 -1.47 12.77 -15.52
C ALA A 197 -2.33 11.65 -16.12
N LEU A 198 -2.53 11.65 -17.43
CA LEU A 198 -3.10 10.55 -18.18
C LEU A 198 -1.97 9.80 -18.87
N LEU A 199 -1.83 8.54 -18.53
CA LEU A 199 -0.84 7.65 -19.10
C LEU A 199 -1.52 6.72 -20.10
N TRP A 200 -0.86 6.48 -21.23
CA TRP A 200 -1.21 5.37 -22.12
C TRP A 200 -0.21 4.24 -21.91
N VAL A 201 -0.71 3.01 -22.02
CA VAL A 201 0.10 1.80 -21.91
C VAL A 201 -0.29 0.84 -23.03
N ASN A 202 0.68 0.31 -23.77
CA ASN A 202 0.42 -0.61 -24.86
C ASN A 202 1.62 -1.51 -25.11
N ASP A 203 1.43 -2.82 -25.04
CA ASP A 203 2.47 -3.83 -25.26
C ASP A 203 3.75 -3.54 -24.47
N GLY A 204 3.61 -3.21 -23.18
CA GLY A 204 4.73 -2.94 -22.28
C GLY A 204 5.30 -1.53 -22.34
N ALA A 205 4.99 -0.76 -23.39
CA ALA A 205 5.38 0.64 -23.50
C ALA A 205 4.44 1.54 -22.71
N ILE A 206 5.00 2.48 -21.95
CA ILE A 206 4.27 3.44 -21.12
C ILE A 206 4.62 4.85 -21.61
N GLY A 207 3.64 5.73 -21.73
CA GLY A 207 3.90 7.12 -22.07
C GLY A 207 2.85 8.08 -21.53
N LEU A 208 3.21 9.36 -21.47
CA LEU A 208 2.32 10.44 -21.08
C LEU A 208 1.43 10.85 -22.27
N GLU A 209 0.12 10.86 -22.08
CA GLU A 209 -0.85 11.43 -23.02
C GLU A 209 -1.03 12.94 -22.76
N GLU A 210 -1.31 13.28 -21.50
CA GLU A 210 -1.61 14.65 -21.07
C GLU A 210 -1.40 14.77 -19.55
N SER A 211 -1.10 15.97 -19.06
CA SER A 211 -1.07 16.27 -17.62
C SER A 211 -1.56 17.69 -17.38
N GLY A 212 -1.90 18.00 -16.13
CA GLY A 212 -2.24 19.36 -15.77
C GLY A 212 -2.77 19.53 -14.37
N THR A 213 -3.43 20.66 -14.16
CA THR A 213 -4.11 21.03 -12.93
C THR A 213 -5.56 20.55 -12.95
N PRO A 214 -6.24 20.42 -11.80
CA PRO A 214 -7.64 20.01 -11.76
C PRO A 214 -8.55 20.89 -12.62
N ARG A 215 -8.26 22.20 -12.69
CA ARG A 215 -9.03 23.14 -13.50
C ARG A 215 -8.89 22.87 -14.99
N GLU A 216 -7.75 22.35 -15.46
CA GLU A 216 -7.52 22.06 -16.88
C GLU A 216 -8.19 20.76 -17.33
N LEU A 217 -8.38 19.79 -16.42
CA LEU A 217 -8.96 18.49 -16.76
C LEU A 217 -10.32 18.62 -17.48
N TYR A 218 -11.17 19.52 -16.99
CA TYR A 218 -12.44 19.84 -17.64
C TYR A 218 -12.68 21.33 -17.90
N GLY A 219 -11.97 22.27 -17.26
CA GLY A 219 -12.32 23.71 -17.23
C GLY A 219 -13.18 24.09 -16.02
N SER A 220 -13.59 25.35 -15.90
CA SER A 220 -14.29 25.87 -14.71
C SER A 220 -15.83 25.93 -14.80
N GLU A 221 -16.44 25.18 -15.72
CA GLU A 221 -17.89 25.20 -15.91
C GLU A 221 -18.64 24.69 -14.67
N PRO A 222 -19.54 25.50 -14.08
CA PRO A 222 -20.22 25.14 -12.83
C PRO A 222 -21.35 24.12 -13.00
N ASP A 223 -21.84 23.89 -14.23
CA ASP A 223 -23.07 23.12 -14.52
C ASP A 223 -22.80 21.63 -14.82
N ARG A 224 -21.62 21.13 -14.47
CA ARG A 224 -21.28 19.72 -14.67
C ARG A 224 -22.06 18.81 -13.75
N GLN A 225 -22.63 17.77 -14.35
CA GLN A 225 -23.39 16.78 -13.63
C GLN A 225 -22.48 15.96 -12.70
N PRO A 226 -22.97 15.55 -11.52
CA PRO A 226 -22.29 14.56 -10.70
C PRO A 226 -22.20 13.21 -11.46
N PRO A 227 -21.34 12.28 -10.99
CA PRO A 227 -21.30 10.95 -11.56
C PRO A 227 -22.67 10.28 -11.45
N THR A 228 -23.02 9.49 -12.47
CA THR A 228 -24.37 8.98 -12.69
C THR A 228 -24.40 7.48 -12.98
N PRO A 229 -25.35 6.70 -12.41
CA PRO A 229 -26.36 7.12 -11.44
C PRO A 229 -25.77 7.51 -10.07
N ALA A 230 -26.18 8.66 -9.52
CA ALA A 230 -25.65 9.15 -8.24
C ALA A 230 -25.88 8.19 -7.06
N ALA A 231 -26.87 7.30 -7.17
CA ALA A 231 -27.18 6.29 -6.16
C ALA A 231 -26.10 5.20 -6.01
N TYR A 232 -25.15 5.10 -6.95
CA TYR A 232 -24.01 4.17 -6.87
C TYR A 232 -22.82 4.76 -6.12
N PHE A 233 -22.90 6.01 -5.68
CA PHE A 233 -21.80 6.69 -5.00
C PHE A 233 -22.24 7.10 -3.58
N PRO A 234 -21.33 7.07 -2.59
CA PRO A 234 -21.63 7.51 -1.24
C PRO A 234 -22.20 8.95 -1.22
N PRO A 235 -23.27 9.23 -0.46
CA PRO A 235 -23.82 10.58 -0.37
C PRO A 235 -22.79 11.62 0.05
N ALA A 236 -21.89 11.26 0.98
CA ALA A 236 -20.83 12.15 1.44
C ALA A 236 -19.82 12.49 0.34
N PHE A 237 -19.59 11.61 -0.64
CA PHE A 237 -18.77 11.90 -1.83
C PHE A 237 -19.50 12.86 -2.77
N ILE A 238 -20.79 12.62 -3.04
CA ILE A 238 -21.60 13.49 -3.90
C ILE A 238 -21.75 14.91 -3.33
N ASP A 239 -21.83 15.06 -2.00
CA ASP A 239 -21.86 16.35 -1.29
C ASP A 239 -20.63 17.24 -1.63
N MET A 240 -19.51 16.63 -2.04
CA MET A 240 -18.28 17.35 -2.43
C MET A 240 -18.33 17.89 -3.88
N ALA A 241 -19.46 17.67 -4.57
CA ALA A 241 -19.75 18.10 -5.93
C ALA A 241 -18.62 17.74 -6.92
N PRO A 242 -18.24 16.45 -7.04
CA PRO A 242 -17.09 16.00 -7.84
C PRO A 242 -17.22 16.31 -9.34
N GLY A 243 -18.45 16.48 -9.86
CA GLY A 243 -18.67 16.95 -11.22
C GLY A 243 -18.19 18.39 -11.45
N ARG A 244 -18.36 19.26 -10.45
CA ARG A 244 -17.96 20.67 -10.50
C ARG A 244 -16.52 20.91 -10.05
N TYR A 245 -16.08 20.15 -9.04
CA TYR A 245 -14.78 20.32 -8.40
C TYR A 245 -13.94 19.05 -8.57
N THR A 246 -13.19 18.99 -9.67
CA THR A 246 -12.27 17.89 -10.00
C THR A 246 -11.24 17.64 -8.91
N GLN A 247 -10.82 18.70 -8.21
CA GLN A 247 -9.92 18.59 -7.08
C GLN A 247 -10.44 17.72 -5.91
N ASN A 248 -11.75 17.46 -5.87
CA ASN A 248 -12.41 16.72 -4.80
C ASN A 248 -12.64 15.24 -5.15
N TRP A 249 -12.05 14.75 -6.23
CA TRP A 249 -12.22 13.35 -6.65
C TRP A 249 -11.72 12.33 -5.64
N THR A 250 -10.78 12.71 -4.78
CA THR A 250 -10.25 11.94 -3.65
C THR A 250 -11.11 12.02 -2.38
N SER A 251 -12.38 12.45 -2.48
CA SER A 251 -13.27 12.65 -1.30
C SER A 251 -14.08 11.40 -0.90
N SER A 252 -13.60 10.20 -1.23
CA SER A 252 -14.06 8.94 -0.64
C SER A 252 -12.84 8.22 -0.06
N PRO A 253 -12.96 7.54 1.10
CA PRO A 253 -11.87 6.73 1.64
C PRO A 253 -11.67 5.41 0.88
N ASP A 254 -12.52 5.12 -0.11
CA ASP A 254 -12.48 3.94 -0.95
C ASP A 254 -11.94 4.28 -2.35
N LEU A 255 -10.79 3.72 -2.73
CA LEU A 255 -10.20 4.02 -4.04
C LEU A 255 -11.02 3.44 -5.20
N ASP A 256 -11.78 2.37 -5.01
CA ASP A 256 -12.67 1.83 -6.05
C ASP A 256 -13.83 2.78 -6.32
N VAL A 257 -14.38 3.43 -5.29
CA VAL A 257 -15.37 4.51 -5.45
C VAL A 257 -14.75 5.69 -6.20
N VAL A 258 -13.53 6.09 -5.84
CA VAL A 258 -12.79 7.17 -6.53
C VAL A 258 -12.56 6.82 -8.00
N ALA A 259 -12.11 5.60 -8.31
CA ALA A 259 -11.86 5.12 -9.66
C ALA A 259 -13.14 5.05 -10.49
N ALA A 260 -14.20 4.45 -9.96
CA ALA A 260 -15.49 4.39 -10.63
C ALA A 260 -16.06 5.79 -10.93
N ALA A 261 -15.92 6.73 -9.99
CA ALA A 261 -16.35 8.11 -10.18
C ALA A 261 -15.51 8.82 -11.25
N ALA A 262 -14.20 8.61 -11.23
CA ALA A 262 -13.28 9.18 -12.20
C ALA A 262 -13.59 8.69 -13.62
N THR A 263 -13.73 7.38 -13.82
CA THR A 263 -14.11 6.79 -15.11
C THR A 263 -15.44 7.34 -15.61
N ASN A 264 -16.46 7.35 -14.74
CA ASN A 264 -17.78 7.87 -15.09
C ASN A 264 -17.73 9.34 -15.52
N LEU A 265 -17.01 10.18 -14.79
CA LEU A 265 -16.91 11.61 -15.07
C LEU A 265 -16.04 11.88 -16.31
N MET A 266 -14.97 11.13 -16.53
CA MET A 266 -14.14 11.23 -17.73
C MET A 266 -14.97 10.97 -18.99
N GLU A 267 -15.76 9.89 -18.99
CA GLU A 267 -16.65 9.55 -20.09
C GLU A 267 -17.75 10.60 -20.28
N ALA A 268 -18.42 11.00 -19.19
CA ALA A 268 -19.51 11.98 -19.25
C ALA A 268 -19.06 13.36 -19.75
N ASN A 269 -17.79 13.71 -19.57
CA ASN A 269 -17.19 14.96 -20.04
C ASN A 269 -16.42 14.81 -21.37
N GLY A 270 -16.60 13.69 -22.08
CA GLY A 270 -16.04 13.49 -23.42
C GLY A 270 -14.53 13.28 -23.46
N ARG A 271 -13.92 12.91 -22.33
CA ARG A 271 -12.48 12.63 -22.21
C ARG A 271 -12.15 11.16 -22.45
N GLY A 272 -13.14 10.31 -22.71
CA GLY A 272 -12.98 8.89 -23.02
C GLY A 272 -12.83 8.02 -21.77
N HIS A 273 -12.79 6.71 -21.99
CA HIS A 273 -12.63 5.71 -20.95
C HIS A 273 -11.22 5.73 -20.34
N ILE A 274 -11.11 5.34 -19.07
CA ILE A 274 -9.85 5.01 -18.40
C ILE A 274 -10.01 3.64 -17.74
N ASP A 275 -8.96 2.83 -17.84
CA ASP A 275 -8.93 1.44 -17.35
C ASP A 275 -8.60 1.35 -15.85
N GLY A 276 -8.09 2.44 -15.27
CA GLY A 276 -7.81 2.52 -13.85
C GLY A 276 -7.33 3.88 -13.39
N VAL A 277 -7.20 4.00 -12.07
CA VAL A 277 -6.69 5.17 -11.37
C VAL A 277 -5.47 4.78 -10.56
N ILE A 278 -4.43 5.61 -10.62
CA ILE A 278 -3.26 5.53 -9.73
C ILE A 278 -3.31 6.77 -8.83
N TYR A 279 -3.32 6.59 -7.52
CA TYR A 279 -3.15 7.66 -6.56
C TYR A 279 -1.68 7.75 -6.16
N ALA A 280 -1.10 8.94 -6.21
CA ALA A 280 0.25 9.20 -5.73
C ALA A 280 0.31 10.56 -5.05
N ASP A 281 0.95 10.66 -3.89
CA ASP A 281 1.15 11.93 -3.21
C ASP A 281 2.63 12.39 -3.29
N PRO A 282 3.00 13.53 -2.67
CA PRO A 282 4.36 14.06 -2.77
C PRO A 282 5.46 13.12 -2.25
N ALA A 283 5.16 12.18 -1.35
CA ALA A 283 6.13 11.18 -0.91
C ALA A 283 6.39 10.15 -2.03
N ALA A 284 5.35 9.71 -2.72
CA ALA A 284 5.50 8.85 -3.90
C ALA A 284 6.20 9.56 -5.07
N LEU A 285 5.89 10.84 -5.31
CA LEU A 285 6.59 11.63 -6.32
C LEU A 285 8.09 11.77 -6.00
N ALA A 286 8.47 11.85 -4.72
CA ALA A 286 9.88 11.92 -4.32
C ALA A 286 10.66 10.67 -4.75
N GLU A 287 10.07 9.47 -4.60
CA GLU A 287 10.67 8.23 -5.07
C GLU A 287 10.71 8.14 -6.61
N PHE A 288 9.68 8.61 -7.33
CA PHE A 288 9.74 8.68 -8.80
C PHE A 288 10.87 9.60 -9.29
N VAL A 289 11.07 10.74 -8.63
CA VAL A 289 12.19 11.65 -8.92
C VAL A 289 13.54 11.03 -8.52
N ALA A 290 13.58 10.18 -7.49
CA ALA A 290 14.80 9.45 -7.13
C ALA A 290 15.27 8.49 -8.22
N LEU A 291 14.33 7.87 -8.95
CA LEU A 291 14.61 6.96 -10.06
C LEU A 291 15.00 7.70 -11.35
N THR A 292 14.37 8.85 -11.62
CA THR A 292 14.52 9.59 -12.88
C THR A 292 15.58 10.70 -12.83
N GLY A 293 16.00 11.07 -11.62
CA GLY A 293 16.95 12.16 -11.37
C GLY A 293 16.29 13.54 -11.23
N PRO A 294 17.05 14.56 -10.82
CA PRO A 294 16.51 15.90 -10.52
C PRO A 294 15.78 16.55 -11.70
N ILE A 295 14.71 17.29 -11.39
CA ILE A 295 13.86 17.95 -12.37
C ILE A 295 13.87 19.47 -12.12
N PRO A 296 14.23 20.30 -13.11
CA PRO A 296 14.18 21.75 -12.97
C PRO A 296 12.72 22.23 -12.83
N VAL A 297 12.48 23.18 -11.93
CA VAL A 297 11.16 23.78 -11.74
C VAL A 297 10.93 24.85 -12.82
N PRO A 298 9.92 24.71 -13.70
CA PRO A 298 9.68 25.64 -14.80
C PRO A 298 9.62 27.11 -14.37
N GLY A 299 10.28 27.98 -15.15
CA GLY A 299 10.29 29.43 -14.89
C GLY A 299 11.14 29.89 -13.69
N THR A 300 11.89 28.99 -13.04
CA THR A 300 12.71 29.31 -11.88
C THR A 300 14.14 28.75 -11.99
N VAL A 301 14.99 29.06 -11.01
CA VAL A 301 16.33 28.45 -10.86
C VAL A 301 16.33 27.25 -9.90
N ALA A 302 15.18 26.87 -9.37
CA ALA A 302 15.04 25.76 -8.44
C ALA A 302 14.93 24.42 -9.18
N GLU A 303 15.20 23.34 -8.47
CA GLU A 303 14.97 21.96 -8.92
C GLU A 303 14.34 21.13 -7.80
N ILE A 304 13.56 20.13 -8.18
CA ILE A 304 13.12 19.06 -7.28
C ILE A 304 14.03 17.84 -7.45
N ASN A 305 14.24 17.11 -6.36
CA ASN A 305 15.02 15.89 -6.25
C ASN A 305 14.45 15.01 -5.12
N ALA A 306 14.97 13.80 -4.99
CA ALA A 306 14.53 12.82 -3.98
C ALA A 306 14.37 13.37 -2.55
N THR A 307 15.15 14.38 -2.15
CA THR A 307 15.18 14.89 -0.77
C THR A 307 14.29 16.11 -0.53
N ASN A 308 13.83 16.79 -1.58
CA ASN A 308 13.06 18.03 -1.44
C ASN A 308 11.71 18.01 -2.17
N THR A 309 11.41 17.02 -3.02
CA THR A 309 10.15 16.94 -3.78
C THR A 309 8.94 17.04 -2.85
N GLU A 310 8.91 16.26 -1.77
CA GLU A 310 7.78 16.27 -0.84
C GLU A 310 7.56 17.66 -0.22
N ALA A 311 8.63 18.26 0.33
CA ALA A 311 8.60 19.60 0.91
C ALA A 311 8.23 20.68 -0.11
N PHE A 312 8.65 20.51 -1.37
CA PHE A 312 8.30 21.42 -2.45
C PHE A 312 6.80 21.42 -2.74
N PHE A 313 6.22 20.24 -3.00
CA PHE A 313 4.79 20.11 -3.32
C PHE A 313 3.86 20.40 -2.14
N THR A 314 4.32 20.27 -0.89
CA THR A 314 3.50 20.55 0.29
C THR A 314 3.65 21.98 0.82
N ARG A 315 4.83 22.61 0.67
CA ARG A 315 5.14 23.89 1.36
C ARG A 315 5.93 24.89 0.52
N ASP A 316 7.05 24.49 -0.07
CA ASP A 316 8.03 25.46 -0.58
C ASP A 316 7.60 26.09 -1.92
N GLN A 317 6.71 25.43 -2.67
CA GLN A 317 6.11 25.97 -3.89
C GLN A 317 5.52 27.37 -3.69
N PHE A 318 4.94 27.67 -2.53
CA PHE A 318 4.28 28.97 -2.27
C PHE A 318 5.24 30.15 -2.11
N ARG A 319 6.54 29.85 -2.00
CA ARG A 319 7.62 30.85 -1.95
C ARG A 319 8.39 30.92 -3.27
N VAL A 320 8.44 29.81 -4.01
CA VAL A 320 9.23 29.65 -5.23
C VAL A 320 8.43 30.04 -6.47
N LEU A 321 7.18 29.58 -6.56
CA LEU A 321 6.29 29.83 -7.68
C LEU A 321 5.45 31.09 -7.46
N ALA A 322 5.10 31.74 -8.57
CA ALA A 322 4.17 32.85 -8.53
C ALA A 322 2.78 32.37 -8.09
N GLN A 323 2.07 33.18 -7.30
CA GLN A 323 0.78 32.82 -6.72
C GLN A 323 -0.36 33.26 -7.65
N ASN A 324 -0.31 32.75 -8.88
CA ASN A 324 -1.14 33.09 -10.03
C ASN A 324 -1.27 31.86 -10.95
N PRO A 325 -2.08 31.91 -12.02
CA PRO A 325 -2.27 30.78 -12.92
C PRO A 325 -0.96 30.21 -13.50
N GLU A 326 0.06 31.05 -13.70
CA GLU A 326 1.37 30.61 -14.20
C GLU A 326 2.10 29.68 -13.21
N GLY A 327 1.93 29.88 -11.89
CA GLY A 327 2.47 28.98 -10.88
C GLY A 327 1.75 27.64 -10.84
N ASP A 328 0.42 27.65 -11.00
CA ASP A 328 -0.38 26.43 -11.08
C ASP A 328 -0.01 25.61 -12.33
N GLU A 329 0.18 26.27 -13.47
CA GLU A 329 0.64 25.65 -14.72
C GLU A 329 2.02 25.01 -14.55
N ALA A 330 2.95 25.67 -13.85
CA ALA A 330 4.28 25.12 -13.58
C ALA A 330 4.21 23.82 -12.75
N LEU A 331 3.25 23.67 -11.83
CA LEU A 331 3.04 22.42 -11.09
C LEU A 331 2.47 21.31 -11.97
N GLY A 332 1.54 21.64 -12.87
CA GLY A 332 1.02 20.70 -13.86
C GLY A 332 2.12 20.19 -14.81
N GLN A 333 2.98 21.10 -15.30
CA GLN A 333 4.14 20.76 -16.13
C GLN A 333 5.15 19.89 -15.38
N LEU A 334 5.44 20.24 -14.11
CA LEU A 334 6.35 19.46 -13.27
C LEU A 334 5.82 18.04 -13.03
N THR A 335 4.50 17.90 -12.84
CA THR A 335 3.84 16.60 -12.70
C THR A 335 3.98 15.78 -13.99
N GLY A 336 3.72 16.39 -15.15
CA GLY A 336 3.92 15.74 -16.45
C GLY A 336 5.35 15.26 -16.67
N GLU A 337 6.34 16.12 -16.41
CA GLU A 337 7.76 15.79 -16.57
C GLU A 337 8.20 14.61 -15.68
N ILE A 338 7.66 14.48 -14.46
CA ILE A 338 7.93 13.31 -13.59
C ILE A 338 7.48 12.01 -14.29
N PHE A 339 6.25 11.97 -14.79
CA PHE A 339 5.69 10.76 -15.40
C PHE A 339 6.23 10.48 -16.80
N ASP A 340 6.55 11.50 -17.59
CA ASP A 340 7.20 11.34 -18.89
C ASP A 340 8.59 10.71 -18.76
N ARG A 341 9.38 11.18 -17.77
CA ARG A 341 10.67 10.56 -17.44
C ARG A 341 10.50 9.14 -16.90
N LEU A 342 9.49 8.89 -16.07
CA LEU A 342 9.25 7.55 -15.53
C LEU A 342 8.94 6.54 -16.63
N GLY A 343 8.15 6.94 -17.64
CA GLY A 343 7.84 6.10 -18.80
C GLY A 343 9.07 5.71 -19.64
N SER A 344 10.14 6.52 -19.58
CA SER A 344 11.41 6.32 -20.29
C SER A 344 12.58 5.87 -19.41
N ALA A 345 12.35 5.65 -18.11
CA ALA A 345 13.41 5.35 -17.15
C ALA A 345 13.82 3.88 -17.13
N ASP A 346 15.09 3.64 -16.83
CA ASP A 346 15.60 2.33 -16.47
C ASP A 346 15.19 1.98 -15.03
N LEU A 347 14.04 1.31 -14.88
CA LEU A 347 13.55 0.89 -13.57
C LEU A 347 14.45 -0.21 -12.98
N PRO A 348 14.76 -0.18 -11.67
CA PRO A 348 15.50 -1.23 -11.02
C PRO A 348 14.71 -2.55 -10.97
N GLY A 349 15.36 -3.63 -10.51
CA GLY A 349 14.71 -4.93 -10.40
C GLY A 349 13.54 -4.94 -9.40
N PRO A 350 12.64 -5.94 -9.48
CA PRO A 350 11.41 -5.99 -8.67
C PRO A 350 11.63 -5.90 -7.15
N ARG A 351 12.73 -6.47 -6.63
CA ARG A 351 13.09 -6.37 -5.20
C ARG A 351 13.30 -4.92 -4.77
N GLU A 352 14.13 -4.18 -5.50
CA GLU A 352 14.43 -2.79 -5.18
C GLU A 352 13.19 -1.90 -5.34
N LEU A 353 12.34 -2.17 -6.34
CA LEU A 353 11.04 -1.51 -6.46
C LEU A 353 10.16 -1.79 -5.23
N GLY A 354 10.07 -3.05 -4.79
CA GLY A 354 9.33 -3.43 -3.58
C GLY A 354 9.87 -2.77 -2.31
N GLU A 355 11.18 -2.67 -2.16
CA GLU A 355 11.83 -2.04 -1.00
C GLU A 355 11.61 -0.51 -0.98
N ARG A 356 11.59 0.14 -2.16
CA ARG A 356 11.35 1.59 -2.30
C ARG A 356 9.88 1.97 -2.15
N PHE A 357 8.99 1.27 -2.85
CA PHE A 357 7.57 1.64 -2.92
C PHE A 357 6.70 0.91 -1.89
N GLY A 358 7.11 -0.25 -1.39
CA GLY A 358 6.35 -1.01 -0.39
C GLY A 358 5.96 -0.21 0.85
N PRO A 359 6.86 0.62 1.44
CA PRO A 359 6.47 1.54 2.51
C PRO A 359 5.41 2.57 2.09
N LEU A 360 5.53 3.16 0.90
CA LEU A 360 4.58 4.14 0.38
C LEU A 360 3.19 3.54 0.17
N VAL A 361 3.13 2.28 -0.29
CA VAL A 361 1.87 1.53 -0.44
C VAL A 361 1.24 1.27 0.92
N ARG A 362 2.01 0.72 1.86
CA ARG A 362 1.53 0.45 3.23
C ARG A 362 1.07 1.70 3.97
N ASP A 363 1.70 2.84 3.71
CA ASP A 363 1.41 4.10 4.37
C ASP A 363 0.36 4.95 3.61
N GLY A 364 -0.17 4.45 2.48
CA GLY A 364 -1.26 5.08 1.72
C GLY A 364 -0.82 6.25 0.81
N HIS A 365 0.47 6.39 0.56
CA HIS A 365 1.06 7.41 -0.31
C HIS A 365 1.03 7.02 -1.80
N LEU A 366 0.87 5.73 -2.10
CA LEU A 366 0.75 5.17 -3.45
C LEU A 366 -0.30 4.05 -3.46
N ALA A 367 -1.27 4.14 -4.37
CA ALA A 367 -2.30 3.12 -4.52
C ALA A 367 -2.80 3.06 -5.98
N MET A 368 -3.46 1.96 -6.35
CA MET A 368 -4.02 1.76 -7.68
C MET A 368 -5.36 1.03 -7.57
N ALA A 369 -6.32 1.43 -8.39
CA ALA A 369 -7.57 0.72 -8.60
C ALA A 369 -7.82 0.54 -10.10
N THR A 370 -8.31 -0.64 -10.48
CA THR A 370 -8.64 -1.00 -11.86
C THR A 370 -10.14 -1.15 -12.04
N GLY A 371 -10.61 -0.93 -13.27
CA GLY A 371 -11.99 -1.21 -13.65
C GLY A 371 -12.28 -2.70 -13.91
N GLU A 372 -11.24 -3.51 -14.07
CA GLU A 372 -11.31 -4.93 -14.44
C GLU A 372 -10.94 -5.81 -13.24
N ASP A 373 -11.81 -6.77 -12.89
CA ASP A 373 -11.63 -7.67 -11.75
C ASP A 373 -10.43 -8.62 -11.92
N ASP A 374 -10.14 -9.01 -13.17
CA ASP A 374 -9.02 -9.91 -13.49
C ASP A 374 -7.66 -9.28 -13.18
N ASP A 375 -7.59 -7.94 -13.11
CA ASP A 375 -6.36 -7.20 -12.82
C ASP A 375 -6.14 -6.97 -11.29
N ARG A 376 -7.09 -7.35 -10.42
CA ARG A 376 -7.05 -7.01 -8.99
C ARG A 376 -6.19 -7.95 -8.14
N ALA A 377 -6.05 -9.22 -8.50
CA ALA A 377 -5.47 -10.21 -7.60
C ALA A 377 -4.02 -9.86 -7.18
N LEU A 378 -3.17 -9.47 -8.14
CA LEU A 378 -1.84 -8.95 -7.84
C LEU A 378 -1.89 -7.69 -6.97
N LEU A 379 -2.72 -6.72 -7.33
CA LEU A 379 -2.83 -5.43 -6.64
C LEU A 379 -3.22 -5.62 -5.17
N ASP A 380 -4.18 -6.50 -4.89
CA ASP A 380 -4.59 -6.87 -3.54
C ASP A 380 -3.43 -7.56 -2.80
N ARG A 381 -2.73 -8.48 -3.46
CA ARG A 381 -1.63 -9.24 -2.86
C ARG A 381 -0.45 -8.37 -2.45
N VAL A 382 -0.13 -7.33 -3.24
CA VAL A 382 0.93 -6.37 -2.92
C VAL A 382 0.43 -5.18 -2.08
N GLY A 383 -0.86 -5.13 -1.77
CA GLY A 383 -1.50 -4.06 -1.01
C GLY A 383 -1.66 -2.74 -1.77
N LEU A 384 -1.48 -2.75 -3.10
CA LEU A 384 -1.61 -1.56 -3.95
C LEU A 384 -3.08 -1.19 -4.17
N SER A 385 -3.98 -2.17 -4.14
CA SER A 385 -5.41 -1.92 -4.00
C SER A 385 -5.70 -1.24 -2.67
N ALA A 386 -6.55 -0.21 -2.70
CA ALA A 386 -6.94 0.53 -1.50
C ALA A 386 -8.47 0.75 -1.42
N PRO A 387 -9.29 -0.32 -1.53
CA PRO A 387 -10.71 -0.22 -1.24
C PRO A 387 -10.92 0.08 0.25
N LEU A 388 -12.10 0.58 0.61
CA LEU A 388 -12.48 0.63 2.01
C LEU A 388 -12.66 -0.81 2.51
N PRO A 389 -11.94 -1.25 3.56
CA PRO A 389 -11.99 -2.64 3.98
C PRO A 389 -13.40 -3.05 4.42
N ALA A 390 -13.90 -4.15 3.84
CA ALA A 390 -15.00 -4.88 4.43
C ALA A 390 -14.53 -5.57 5.72
N THR A 391 -15.37 -5.59 6.74
CA THR A 391 -15.06 -6.32 7.97
C THR A 391 -16.32 -6.99 8.52
N ASP A 392 -16.15 -8.19 9.05
CA ASP A 392 -17.14 -8.82 9.93
C ASP A 392 -16.87 -8.43 11.40
N GLY A 393 -15.68 -7.93 11.73
CA GLY A 393 -15.28 -7.49 13.08
C GLY A 393 -15.53 -6.00 13.34
N ASP A 394 -14.73 -5.39 14.23
CA ASP A 394 -14.78 -3.94 14.43
C ASP A 394 -13.97 -3.23 13.35
N LEU A 395 -14.39 -2.00 13.03
CA LEU A 395 -13.61 -1.11 12.19
C LEU A 395 -13.69 0.31 12.71
N LEU A 396 -12.54 0.99 12.68
CA LEU A 396 -12.43 2.39 13.01
C LEU A 396 -11.69 3.16 11.93
N GLY A 397 -12.43 3.97 11.18
CA GLY A 397 -11.87 4.89 10.20
C GLY A 397 -11.85 6.34 10.66
N PHE A 398 -10.73 7.03 10.44
CA PHE A 398 -10.57 8.46 10.68
C PHE A 398 -10.57 9.19 9.34
N VAL A 399 -11.66 9.86 9.01
CA VAL A 399 -11.80 10.54 7.71
C VAL A 399 -12.00 12.03 7.93
N GLU A 400 -11.16 12.84 7.30
CA GLU A 400 -11.10 14.29 7.56
C GLU A 400 -11.16 15.08 6.26
N ARG A 401 -11.87 16.21 6.31
CA ARG A 401 -11.93 17.16 5.19
C ARG A 401 -11.55 18.54 5.66
N ASN A 402 -10.59 19.16 4.99
CA ASN A 402 -10.41 20.60 5.10
C ASN A 402 -11.54 21.30 4.33
N LYS A 403 -12.33 22.10 5.05
CA LYS A 403 -13.45 22.87 4.48
C LYS A 403 -13.05 24.29 4.09
N ALA A 404 -11.83 24.71 4.43
CA ALA A 404 -11.21 25.93 3.97
C ALA A 404 -10.34 25.65 2.74
N PRO A 405 -10.34 26.51 1.71
CA PRO A 405 -9.48 26.35 0.54
C PRO A 405 -8.05 26.81 0.87
N ASN A 406 -7.35 26.04 1.69
CA ASN A 406 -6.00 26.35 2.17
C ASN A 406 -5.15 25.11 2.42
N LYS A 407 -3.87 25.33 2.74
CA LYS A 407 -2.88 24.26 2.97
C LYS A 407 -2.48 24.13 4.45
N ALA A 408 -3.41 24.43 5.35
CA ALA A 408 -3.10 24.52 6.76
C ALA A 408 -2.92 23.14 7.43
N ASP A 409 -3.35 22.03 6.83
CA ASP A 409 -3.35 20.71 7.49
C ASP A 409 -1.94 20.22 7.88
N VAL A 410 -0.87 20.74 7.26
CA VAL A 410 0.52 20.49 7.69
C VAL A 410 0.83 21.00 9.11
N PHE A 411 0.00 21.90 9.63
CA PHE A 411 0.08 22.45 10.98
C PHE A 411 -0.99 21.84 11.91
N LEU A 412 -1.37 20.60 11.69
CA LEU A 412 -2.33 19.90 12.54
C LEU A 412 -1.69 18.67 13.19
N ASP A 413 -1.69 18.67 14.52
CA ASP A 413 -1.31 17.51 15.32
C ASP A 413 -2.56 16.80 15.82
N ARG A 414 -2.55 15.47 15.75
CA ARG A 414 -3.70 14.62 16.09
C ARG A 414 -3.27 13.52 17.05
N THR A 415 -4.06 13.30 18.08
CA THR A 415 -3.91 12.11 18.93
C THR A 415 -5.26 11.44 19.09
N HIS A 416 -5.27 10.11 19.01
CA HIS A 416 -6.47 9.29 19.11
C HIS A 416 -6.24 8.20 20.16
N THR A 417 -7.17 8.05 21.08
CA THR A 417 -7.21 6.93 22.03
C THR A 417 -8.55 6.22 21.89
N TYR A 418 -8.48 4.95 21.51
CA TYR A 418 -9.64 4.10 21.29
C TYR A 418 -9.69 3.03 22.38
N ASP A 419 -10.59 3.20 23.33
CA ASP A 419 -10.80 2.33 24.50
C ASP A 419 -12.04 1.47 24.27
N VAL A 420 -11.85 0.15 24.14
CA VAL A 420 -12.87 -0.82 23.78
C VAL A 420 -13.10 -1.77 24.95
N ALA A 421 -14.35 -1.93 25.34
CA ALA A 421 -14.82 -3.00 26.19
C ALA A 421 -15.56 -4.03 25.31
N TRP A 422 -15.11 -5.29 25.34
CA TRP A 422 -15.49 -6.36 24.40
C TRP A 422 -15.95 -7.63 25.12
N ASP A 423 -17.13 -8.15 24.78
CA ASP A 423 -17.63 -9.44 25.29
C ASP A 423 -17.52 -10.50 24.18
N PRO A 424 -16.62 -11.49 24.31
CA PRO A 424 -16.42 -12.50 23.28
C PRO A 424 -17.57 -13.52 23.19
N ASP A 425 -18.41 -13.65 24.21
CA ASP A 425 -19.48 -14.66 24.24
C ASP A 425 -20.70 -14.25 23.43
N ASP A 426 -21.12 -12.99 23.56
CA ASP A 426 -22.31 -12.45 22.89
C ASP A 426 -22.01 -11.33 21.88
N GLY A 427 -20.75 -10.92 21.78
CA GLY A 427 -20.28 -9.90 20.84
C GLY A 427 -20.65 -8.46 21.23
N ALA A 428 -21.11 -8.22 22.46
CA ALA A 428 -21.38 -6.87 22.93
C ALA A 428 -20.10 -6.03 22.94
N ARG A 429 -20.20 -4.79 22.45
CA ARG A 429 -19.05 -3.91 22.31
C ARG A 429 -19.41 -2.46 22.60
N ILE A 430 -18.67 -1.87 23.54
CA ILE A 430 -18.74 -0.45 23.88
C ILE A 430 -17.36 0.14 23.68
N ALA A 431 -17.23 1.14 22.83
CA ALA A 431 -15.97 1.86 22.68
C ALA A 431 -16.12 3.36 22.88
N THR A 432 -15.05 3.95 23.40
CA THR A 432 -14.86 5.39 23.45
C THR A 432 -13.67 5.75 22.58
N LEU A 433 -13.89 6.58 21.57
CA LEU A 433 -12.82 7.24 20.84
C LEU A 433 -12.66 8.67 21.37
N ALA A 434 -11.55 8.94 22.06
CA ALA A 434 -11.10 10.29 22.38
C ALA A 434 -10.10 10.74 21.32
N SER A 435 -10.32 11.91 20.71
CA SER A 435 -9.44 12.51 19.71
C SER A 435 -9.12 13.94 20.06
N THR A 436 -7.86 14.33 20.04
CA THR A 436 -7.41 15.71 20.25
C THR A 436 -6.80 16.22 18.96
N TYR A 437 -7.20 17.42 18.55
CA TYR A 437 -6.67 18.11 17.38
C TYR A 437 -6.07 19.43 17.81
N THR A 438 -4.79 19.65 17.54
CA THR A 438 -4.07 20.87 17.90
C THR A 438 -3.57 21.58 16.65
N ASN A 439 -3.99 22.83 16.49
CA ASN A 439 -3.52 23.69 15.41
C ASN A 439 -2.20 24.36 15.81
N THR A 440 -1.10 23.96 15.17
CA THR A 440 0.25 24.44 15.47
C THR A 440 0.66 25.67 14.66
N VAL A 441 -0.27 26.29 13.91
CA VAL A 441 -0.02 27.59 13.28
C VAL A 441 0.37 28.60 14.36
N GLY A 442 1.59 29.14 14.22
CA GLY A 442 2.11 30.21 15.09
C GLY A 442 1.49 31.56 14.73
N ASP A 443 2.27 32.46 14.12
CA ASP A 443 1.78 33.74 13.61
C ASP A 443 1.33 33.60 12.14
N PRO A 444 0.01 33.60 11.85
CA PRO A 444 -0.51 33.45 10.49
C PRO A 444 -0.01 34.55 9.55
N ALA A 445 0.32 35.74 10.05
CA ALA A 445 0.80 36.85 9.22
C ALA A 445 2.18 36.58 8.58
N ARG A 446 2.90 35.55 9.06
CA ARG A 446 4.20 35.10 8.53
C ARG A 446 4.08 34.00 7.48
N LEU A 447 2.86 33.57 7.16
CA LEU A 447 2.58 32.52 6.18
C LEU A 447 1.85 33.10 4.96
N PRO A 448 2.06 32.54 3.76
CA PRO A 448 1.34 32.96 2.57
C PRO A 448 -0.19 32.83 2.74
N PRO A 449 -1.01 33.75 2.21
CA PRO A 449 -2.46 33.67 2.34
C PRO A 449 -3.09 32.38 1.81
N VAL A 450 -2.51 31.75 0.80
CA VAL A 450 -2.96 30.43 0.27
C VAL A 450 -2.78 29.29 1.28
N VAL A 451 -1.87 29.44 2.24
CA VAL A 451 -1.61 28.42 3.27
C VAL A 451 -2.58 28.55 4.45
N VAL A 452 -2.91 29.79 4.86
CA VAL A 452 -3.64 30.05 6.11
C VAL A 452 -4.97 30.79 5.96
N GLY A 453 -5.33 31.26 4.77
CA GLY A 453 -6.63 31.89 4.51
C GLY A 453 -7.77 30.89 4.66
N ASN A 454 -8.97 31.32 5.02
CA ASN A 454 -10.09 30.38 5.23
C ASN A 454 -11.37 30.75 4.47
N GLN A 455 -11.42 31.94 3.86
CA GLN A 455 -12.59 32.48 3.15
C GLN A 455 -13.87 32.54 4.02
N THR A 456 -13.72 32.56 5.34
CA THR A 456 -14.79 32.76 6.31
C THR A 456 -14.50 34.02 7.16
N ASP A 457 -15.37 34.31 8.11
CA ASP A 457 -15.15 35.39 9.09
C ASP A 457 -14.20 34.96 10.24
N ALA A 458 -13.71 33.73 10.23
CA ALA A 458 -12.79 33.23 11.26
C ALA A 458 -11.38 33.85 11.12
N PRO A 459 -10.61 34.01 12.21
CA PRO A 459 -9.23 34.49 12.14
C PRO A 459 -8.37 33.69 11.16
N ALA A 460 -7.46 34.36 10.45
CA ALA A 460 -6.50 33.68 9.57
C ALA A 460 -5.73 32.59 10.33
N GLY A 461 -5.48 31.46 9.67
CA GLY A 461 -4.86 30.28 10.26
C GLY A 461 -5.81 29.39 11.07
N THR A 462 -7.09 29.77 11.23
CA THR A 462 -8.10 28.86 11.80
C THR A 462 -8.32 27.67 10.88
N GLN A 463 -8.20 26.46 11.43
CA GLN A 463 -8.54 25.22 10.75
C GLN A 463 -10.06 25.05 10.78
N ILE A 464 -10.68 24.89 9.62
CA ILE A 464 -12.13 24.64 9.50
C ILE A 464 -12.30 23.30 8.83
N ARG A 465 -12.85 22.32 9.53
CA ARG A 465 -12.75 20.92 9.09
C ARG A 465 -13.97 20.10 9.47
N GLU A 466 -14.27 19.12 8.64
CA GLU A 466 -15.18 18.02 8.97
C GLU A 466 -14.34 16.85 9.46
N VAL A 467 -14.59 16.40 10.69
CA VAL A 467 -14.02 15.17 11.24
C VAL A 467 -15.10 14.11 11.18
N SER A 468 -14.76 12.96 10.60
CA SER A 468 -15.67 11.83 10.45
C SER A 468 -15.07 10.55 11.04
N VAL A 469 -15.92 9.77 11.70
CA VAL A 469 -15.60 8.42 12.18
C VAL A 469 -16.40 7.42 11.37
N LEU A 470 -15.71 6.44 10.77
CA LEU A 470 -16.32 5.28 10.14
C LEU A 470 -16.32 4.11 11.12
N SER A 471 -17.47 3.45 11.26
CA SER A 471 -17.60 2.27 12.11
C SER A 471 -18.79 1.41 11.69
N PRO A 472 -18.75 0.08 11.90
CA PRO A 472 -19.95 -0.76 11.76
C PRO A 472 -21.02 -0.42 12.81
N SER A 473 -20.64 0.28 13.89
CA SER A 473 -21.53 0.68 14.98
C SER A 473 -22.00 2.13 14.86
N ARG A 474 -23.22 2.42 15.30
CA ARG A 474 -23.73 3.80 15.38
C ARG A 474 -23.09 4.56 16.55
N ASN A 475 -22.99 5.87 16.39
CA ASN A 475 -22.60 6.79 17.46
C ASN A 475 -23.76 6.94 18.44
N ALA A 476 -23.53 6.57 19.70
CA ALA A 476 -24.45 6.79 20.81
C ALA A 476 -24.39 8.24 21.29
N SER A 477 -23.20 8.85 21.34
CA SER A 477 -23.01 10.25 21.72
C SER A 477 -21.67 10.81 21.26
N LEU A 478 -21.67 12.08 20.87
CA LEU A 478 -20.48 12.88 20.66
C LEU A 478 -20.42 14.02 21.70
N GLU A 479 -19.23 14.24 22.26
CA GLU A 479 -18.88 15.46 22.98
C GLU A 479 -17.77 16.22 22.24
N VAL A 480 -17.89 17.54 22.15
CA VAL A 480 -16.87 18.48 21.65
C VAL A 480 -16.51 19.40 22.80
N ASP A 481 -15.25 19.37 23.25
CA ASP A 481 -14.76 20.09 24.44
C ASP A 481 -15.64 19.87 25.69
N GLY A 482 -16.13 18.64 25.85
CA GLY A 482 -17.01 18.23 26.95
C GLY A 482 -18.48 18.63 26.80
N GLU A 483 -18.85 19.33 25.74
CA GLU A 483 -20.23 19.68 25.43
C GLU A 483 -20.87 18.67 24.48
N ARG A 484 -22.10 18.25 24.78
CA ARG A 484 -22.79 17.21 23.99
C ARG A 484 -23.26 17.78 22.65
N THR A 485 -22.75 17.24 21.55
CA THR A 485 -22.93 17.79 20.20
C THR A 485 -23.57 16.74 19.27
N PRO A 486 -24.55 17.11 18.43
CA PRO A 486 -25.06 16.19 17.42
C PRO A 486 -24.02 15.94 16.31
N SER A 487 -23.91 14.69 15.86
CA SER A 487 -23.16 14.33 14.66
C SER A 487 -24.09 14.09 13.48
N ARG A 488 -23.66 14.43 12.26
CA ARG A 488 -24.33 14.02 11.02
C ARG A 488 -24.10 12.52 10.80
N LEU A 489 -25.11 11.81 10.34
CA LEU A 489 -25.05 10.38 10.00
C LEU A 489 -25.21 10.19 8.50
N ALA A 490 -24.32 9.42 7.89
CA ALA A 490 -24.43 8.89 6.54
C ALA A 490 -24.00 7.41 6.49
N LEU A 491 -24.24 6.74 5.36
CA LEU A 491 -23.67 5.44 5.06
C LEU A 491 -22.54 5.61 4.04
N GLU A 492 -21.49 4.81 4.20
CA GLU A 492 -20.30 4.76 3.35
C GLU A 492 -19.90 3.28 3.20
N GLU A 493 -20.17 2.66 2.05
CA GLU A 493 -19.87 1.24 1.76
C GLU A 493 -20.22 0.26 2.91
N GLY A 494 -21.45 0.34 3.40
CA GLY A 494 -21.95 -0.54 4.47
C GLY A 494 -21.60 -0.11 5.90
N LEU A 495 -20.71 0.88 6.07
CA LEU A 495 -20.34 1.45 7.36
C LEU A 495 -21.16 2.70 7.69
N TYR A 496 -21.26 3.03 8.98
CA TYR A 496 -21.78 4.31 9.43
C TYR A 496 -20.67 5.35 9.44
N ARG A 497 -20.94 6.49 8.77
CA ARG A 497 -20.13 7.69 8.83
C ARG A 497 -20.77 8.70 9.78
N HIS A 498 -20.09 9.00 10.88
CA HIS A 498 -20.50 10.07 11.81
C HIS A 498 -19.60 11.28 11.65
N SER A 499 -20.16 12.43 11.30
CA SER A 499 -19.38 13.63 11.00
C SER A 499 -19.74 14.81 11.90
N VAL A 500 -18.74 15.61 12.25
CA VAL A 500 -18.90 16.90 12.95
C VAL A 500 -17.98 17.94 12.31
N SER A 501 -18.43 19.19 12.24
CA SER A 501 -17.57 20.31 11.83
C SER A 501 -16.96 20.98 13.06
N VAL A 502 -15.67 21.26 13.02
CA VAL A 502 -14.93 21.94 14.09
C VAL A 502 -14.10 23.09 13.52
N GLU A 503 -13.91 24.12 14.35
CA GLU A 503 -13.02 25.24 14.08
C GLU A 503 -11.92 25.27 15.15
N ILE A 504 -10.66 25.30 14.72
CA ILE A 504 -9.50 25.28 15.62
C ILE A 504 -8.65 26.51 15.31
N PRO A 505 -8.75 27.60 16.11
CA PRO A 505 -7.93 28.79 15.93
C PRO A 505 -6.43 28.48 15.99
N PRO A 506 -5.55 29.36 15.46
CA PRO A 506 -4.10 29.22 15.61
C PRO A 506 -3.68 29.02 17.07
N GLY A 507 -2.86 27.99 17.34
CA GLY A 507 -2.44 27.60 18.69
C GLY A 507 -3.55 26.97 19.55
N GLY A 508 -4.75 26.79 19.01
CA GLY A 508 -5.89 26.19 19.69
C GLY A 508 -5.88 24.67 19.63
N THR A 509 -6.69 24.07 20.51
CA THR A 509 -6.94 22.63 20.58
C THR A 509 -8.43 22.39 20.70
N VAL A 510 -8.93 21.32 20.08
CA VAL A 510 -10.29 20.79 20.30
C VAL A 510 -10.21 19.31 20.68
N GLU A 511 -11.06 18.90 21.61
CA GLU A 511 -11.22 17.50 22.03
C GLU A 511 -12.56 16.95 21.56
N LEU A 512 -12.53 15.79 20.90
CA LEU A 512 -13.71 15.05 20.46
C LEU A 512 -13.79 13.73 21.20
N ARG A 513 -14.96 13.41 21.77
CA ARG A 513 -15.22 12.13 22.41
C ARG A 513 -16.44 11.46 21.80
N TRP A 514 -16.19 10.42 21.01
CA TRP A 514 -17.23 9.58 20.41
C TRP A 514 -17.49 8.37 21.31
N ARG A 515 -18.77 8.04 21.51
CA ARG A 515 -19.19 6.80 22.14
C ARG A 515 -19.86 5.94 21.08
N LEU A 516 -19.23 4.83 20.74
CA LEU A 516 -19.73 3.88 19.76
C LEU A 516 -20.26 2.67 20.52
N GLU A 517 -21.45 2.19 20.19
CA GLU A 517 -22.05 1.00 20.81
C GLU A 517 -22.65 0.11 19.74
N GLY A 518 -22.41 -1.20 19.86
CA GLY A 518 -22.91 -2.17 18.91
C GLY A 518 -22.67 -3.61 19.36
N THR A 519 -23.07 -4.54 18.49
CA THR A 519 -22.81 -5.96 18.63
C THR A 519 -22.06 -6.41 17.38
N LEU A 520 -20.95 -7.10 17.57
CA LEU A 520 -20.13 -7.71 16.51
C LEU A 520 -20.27 -9.25 16.60
N PRO A 521 -19.79 -10.03 15.62
CA PRO A 521 -19.73 -11.49 15.73
C PRO A 521 -18.92 -11.93 16.95
N SER A 522 -19.37 -12.97 17.64
CA SER A 522 -18.70 -13.53 18.81
C SER A 522 -17.34 -14.15 18.46
N GLY A 523 -16.43 -14.20 19.43
CA GLY A 523 -15.08 -14.71 19.26
C GLY A 523 -13.97 -13.70 19.65
N PRO A 524 -12.75 -13.87 19.12
CA PRO A 524 -11.66 -12.93 19.38
C PRO A 524 -12.00 -11.54 18.82
N TYR A 525 -11.51 -10.50 19.49
CA TYR A 525 -11.72 -9.13 19.05
C TYR A 525 -10.76 -8.80 17.90
N ASP A 526 -11.32 -8.55 16.72
CA ASP A 526 -10.59 -8.07 15.54
C ASP A 526 -10.95 -6.61 15.25
N LEU A 527 -9.93 -5.78 15.01
CA LEU A 527 -10.07 -4.36 14.70
C LEU A 527 -9.30 -4.02 13.44
N THR A 528 -10.04 -3.60 12.42
CA THR A 528 -9.48 -2.95 11.25
C THR A 528 -9.43 -1.44 11.44
N LEU A 529 -8.28 -0.82 11.22
CA LEU A 529 -8.17 0.65 11.20
C LEU A 529 -8.30 1.15 9.76
N VAL A 530 -8.88 2.33 9.53
CA VAL A 530 -8.86 3.09 8.26
C VAL A 530 -8.24 4.51 8.51
N ARG A 531 -7.09 4.84 7.91
CA ARG A 531 -6.34 6.10 8.10
C ARG A 531 -5.80 6.57 6.74
N PRO A 532 -6.45 7.55 6.13
CA PRO A 532 -5.97 8.22 4.93
C PRO A 532 -4.64 8.95 5.19
N ALA A 533 -3.78 9.04 4.18
CA ALA A 533 -2.50 9.73 4.23
C ALA A 533 -2.68 11.27 4.23
N ASN A 534 -3.14 11.84 5.34
CA ASN A 534 -3.26 13.30 5.52
C ASN A 534 -2.01 13.89 6.19
N ALA A 535 -1.69 15.15 5.88
CA ALA A 535 -0.52 15.82 6.45
C ALA A 535 -0.67 16.17 7.94
N GLY A 536 0.47 16.44 8.57
CA GLY A 536 0.58 16.68 10.01
C GLY A 536 0.85 15.40 10.79
N THR A 537 0.89 15.48 12.11
CA THR A 537 1.14 14.30 12.95
C THR A 537 -0.18 13.61 13.32
N SER A 538 -0.15 12.29 13.42
CA SER A 538 -1.27 11.49 13.93
C SER A 538 -0.77 10.28 14.71
N ASP A 539 -1.10 10.25 16.00
CA ASP A 539 -0.83 9.11 16.87
C ASP A 539 -2.14 8.42 17.24
N THR A 540 -2.16 7.09 17.20
CA THR A 540 -3.33 6.29 17.61
C THR A 540 -2.91 5.23 18.62
N THR A 541 -3.57 5.22 19.77
CA THR A 541 -3.47 4.18 20.79
C THR A 541 -4.79 3.42 20.86
N VAL A 542 -4.71 2.09 20.77
CA VAL A 542 -5.86 1.20 20.95
C VAL A 542 -5.66 0.44 22.26
N VAL A 543 -6.72 0.38 23.08
CA VAL A 543 -6.79 -0.39 24.31
C VAL A 543 -8.05 -1.25 24.24
N VAL A 544 -7.87 -2.58 24.26
CA VAL A 544 -8.97 -3.54 24.27
C VAL A 544 -9.00 -4.20 25.63
N ARG A 545 -10.20 -4.29 26.21
CA ARG A 545 -10.44 -4.86 27.52
C ARG A 545 -11.61 -5.82 27.44
N ASP A 546 -11.52 -6.94 28.14
CA ASP A 546 -12.68 -7.80 28.34
C ASP A 546 -13.80 -6.99 28.99
N LEU A 547 -15.04 -7.19 28.55
CA LEU A 547 -16.27 -6.69 29.17
C LEU A 547 -16.54 -7.39 30.51
N ASP A 548 -15.51 -7.67 31.29
CA ASP A 548 -15.67 -7.99 32.68
C ASP A 548 -16.00 -6.72 33.46
N ARG A 549 -16.78 -6.84 34.54
CA ARG A 549 -17.08 -5.72 35.47
C ARG A 549 -15.81 -5.14 36.14
N THR A 550 -14.60 -5.43 35.68
CA THR A 550 -13.35 -4.97 36.24
C THR A 550 -12.23 -4.99 35.17
N VAL A 551 -11.69 -3.79 34.90
CA VAL A 551 -10.73 -3.39 33.87
C VAL A 551 -9.36 -4.11 33.92
N ILE A 552 -8.80 -4.49 32.76
CA ILE A 552 -7.36 -4.76 32.51
C ILE A 552 -6.86 -3.79 31.42
N ASP A 553 -5.67 -3.19 31.60
CA ASP A 553 -5.09 -2.13 30.76
C ASP A 553 -3.83 -2.66 30.06
N GLU A 554 -3.77 -2.63 28.72
CA GLU A 554 -2.53 -2.84 27.96
C GLU A 554 -2.41 -1.84 26.80
N ARG A 555 -1.23 -1.21 26.68
CA ARG A 555 -0.87 -0.24 25.64
C ARG A 555 -0.22 -0.97 24.46
N VAL A 556 -0.78 -0.83 23.26
CA VAL A 556 -0.17 -1.31 22.00
C VAL A 556 0.43 -0.13 21.22
N ARG A 557 1.63 -0.31 20.65
CA ARG A 557 2.32 0.65 19.76
C ARG A 557 2.00 0.35 18.29
N PRO A 558 2.06 1.34 17.37
CA PRO A 558 1.37 1.27 16.08
C PRO A 558 2.06 0.39 15.03
N GLY A 559 1.24 -0.30 14.24
CA GLY A 559 1.51 -0.96 12.96
C GLY A 559 0.17 -1.20 12.25
N TRP A 560 0.14 -1.17 10.92
CA TRP A 560 -1.06 -1.32 10.11
C TRP A 560 -1.18 -2.74 9.56
N ALA A 561 -2.40 -3.30 9.66
CA ALA A 561 -2.84 -4.59 9.14
C ALA A 561 -1.95 -5.79 9.54
N ASN A 562 -2.07 -6.23 10.79
CA ASN A 562 -2.00 -7.64 11.11
C ASN A 562 -3.35 -8.00 11.71
N THR A 563 -4.06 -8.95 11.11
CA THR A 563 -5.09 -9.71 11.83
C THR A 563 -4.40 -10.31 13.06
N CYS A 564 -4.74 -9.80 14.25
CA CYS A 564 -4.37 -10.48 15.48
C CYS A 564 -5.27 -11.72 15.59
N PRO A 565 -4.72 -12.94 15.75
CA PRO A 565 -5.53 -14.07 16.19
C PRO A 565 -6.12 -13.83 17.59
#